data_AF-A0A941LRX9-F1
#
_entry.id   AF-A0A941LRX9-F1
#
_cell.length_a   1.000
_cell.length_b   1.000
_cell.length_c   1.000
_cell.angle_alpha   90.00
_cell.angle_beta   90.00
_cell.angle_gamma   90.00
#
_symmetry.space_group_name_H-M   'P 1'
#
loop_
_entity.id
_entity.type
_entity.pdbx_description
1 polymer ?
#
loop_
_entity_poly.entity_id
_entity_poly.type
_entity_poly.pdbx_seq_one_letter_code
_entity_poly.pdbx_strand_id
1 'polypeptide(L)' 'LSGDWAGYRECHIKPDLLLIYRKSDADTLRLARLGSHSELFG' A
#
# COMPACT_ATOMS: atom_id res chain seq x y z
N LEU A 1 -4.28 3.62 -6.96
CA LEU A 1 -2.83 3.87 -7.14
C LEU A 1 -2.47 3.88 -8.63
N SER A 2 -2.28 5.06 -9.22
CA SER A 2 -1.93 5.26 -10.64
C SER A 2 -0.72 6.20 -10.73
N GLY A 3 0.01 6.21 -11.86
CA GLY A 3 1.27 6.96 -12.01
C GLY A 3 2.46 6.28 -11.32
N ASP A 4 3.17 7.00 -10.46
CA ASP A 4 4.35 6.48 -9.72
C ASP A 4 4.04 5.27 -8.82
N TRP A 5 2.76 5.09 -8.48
CA TRP A 5 2.27 3.95 -7.71
C TRP A 5 1.74 2.81 -8.58
N ALA A 6 2.00 2.81 -9.89
CA ALA A 6 1.63 1.71 -10.77
C ALA A 6 2.27 0.40 -10.29
N GLY A 7 1.43 -0.62 -10.10
CA GLY A 7 1.85 -1.94 -9.59
C GLY A 7 1.91 -2.04 -8.06
N TYR A 8 1.67 -0.94 -7.33
CA TYR A 8 1.36 -1.02 -5.90
C TYR A 8 -0.11 -1.38 -5.70
N ARG A 9 -0.35 -2.11 -4.61
CA ARG A 9 -1.65 -2.56 -4.14
C ARG A 9 -1.86 -2.01 -2.73
N GLU A 10 -3.12 -1.79 -2.38
CA GLU A 10 -3.51 -1.39 -1.04
C GLU A 10 -4.32 -2.51 -0.36
N CYS A 11 -4.16 -2.64 0.95
CA CYS A 11 -4.90 -3.58 1.79
C CYS A 11 -5.34 -2.90 3.07
N HIS A 12 -6.61 -3.07 3.43
CA HIS A 12 -7.17 -2.54 4.67
C HIS A 12 -6.99 -3.58 5.78
N ILE A 13 -6.12 -3.28 6.75
CA ILE A 13 -5.89 -4.13 7.92
C ILE A 13 -6.96 -3.83 9.00
N LYS A 14 -7.38 -2.57 9.08
CA LYS A 14 -8.48 -2.08 9.92
C LYS A 14 -9.30 -1.05 9.13
N PRO A 15 -10.49 -0.64 9.61
CA PRO A 15 -11.30 0.36 8.91
C PRO A 15 -10.53 1.62 8.51
N ASP A 16 -9.61 2.08 9.36
CA ASP A 16 -8.75 3.24 9.10
C ASP A 16 -7.24 2.91 9.18
N LEU A 17 -6.85 1.71 8.76
CA LEU A 17 -5.44 1.33 8.64
C LEU A 17 -5.19 0.64 7.31
N LEU A 18 -4.47 1.34 6.44
CA LEU A 18 -4.10 0.87 5.11
C LEU A 18 -2.62 0.55 5.03
N LEU A 19 -2.34 -0.56 4.34
CA LEU A 19 -1.01 -0.95 3.91
C LEU A 19 -0.92 -0.79 2.39
N ILE A 20 0.01 0.05 1.93
CA ILE A 20 0.42 0.11 0.53
C ILE A 20 1.65 -0.79 0.36
N TYR A 21 1.54 -1.76 -0.54
CA TYR A 21 2.58 -2.75 -0.78
C TYR A 21 2.72 -3.07 -2.27
N ARG A 22 3.86 -3.63 -2.65
CA ARG A 22 4.08 -4.17 -4.00
C ARG A 22 4.64 -5.58 -3.89
N LYS A 23 4.10 -6.46 -4.73
CA LYS A 23 4.63 -7.80 -4.93
C LYS A 23 5.49 -7.77 -6.19
N SER A 24 6.81 -7.78 -6.01
CA SER A 24 7.77 -7.70 -7.13
C SER A 24 8.02 -9.06 -7.77
N ASP A 25 7.95 -10.13 -6.98
CA ASP A 25 8.15 -11.53 -7.36
C ASP A 25 7.27 -12.43 -6.46
N ALA A 26 7.33 -13.76 -6.63
CA ALA A 26 6.45 -14.69 -5.92
C ALA A 26 6.65 -14.67 -4.40
N ASP A 27 7.89 -14.42 -3.96
CA ASP A 27 8.35 -14.65 -2.59
C ASP A 27 8.66 -13.34 -1.82
N THR A 28 8.77 -12.20 -2.50
CA THR A 28 9.06 -10.91 -1.88
C THR A 28 7.86 -9.98 -1.92
N LEU A 29 7.49 -9.49 -0.74
CA LEU A 29 6.47 -8.47 -0.57
C LEU A 29 7.12 -7.20 0.01
N ARG A 30 7.11 -6.13 -0.76
CA ARG A 30 7.70 -4.85 -0.37
C ARG A 30 6.63 -3.95 0.22
N LEU A 31 6.76 -3.63 1.50
CA LEU A 31 5.90 -2.70 2.21
C LEU A 31 6.39 -1.27 1.92
N ALA A 32 5.52 -0.43 1.36
CA ALA A 32 5.89 0.95 1.05
C ALA A 32 5.45 1.91 2.15
N ARG A 33 4.18 1.83 2.56
CA ARG A 33 3.61 2.70 3.59
C ARG A 33 2.53 1.98 4.38
N LEU A 34 2.38 2.34 5.65
CA LEU A 34 1.34 1.86 6.55
C LEU A 34 0.81 3.05 7.33
N GLY A 35 -0.50 3.28 7.33
CA GLY A 35 -1.11 4.43 8.01
C GLY A 35 -2.61 4.55 7.73
N SER A 36 -3.25 5.56 8.31
CA SER A 36 -4.64 5.92 8.01
C SER A 36 -4.81 6.48 6.60
N HIS A 37 -6.06 6.62 6.13
CA HIS A 37 -6.31 7.27 4.84
C HIS A 37 -5.75 8.69 4.80
N SER A 38 -5.91 9.45 5.89
CA SER A 38 -5.43 10.83 5.99
C SER A 38 -3.91 10.94 5.98
N GLU A 39 -3.19 9.99 6.60
CA GLU A 39 -1.73 9.99 6.58
C GLU A 39 -1.16 9.58 5.22
N LEU A 40 -1.89 8.77 4.45
CA LEU A 40 -1.39 8.22 3.19
C LEU A 40 -1.81 9.01 1.95
N PHE A 41 -2.96 9.68 1.99
CA PHE A 41 -3.57 10.39 0.86
C PHE A 41 -3.99 11.84 1.17
N GLY A 42 -3.76 12.30 2.39
CA GLY A 42 -3.98 13.71 2.78
C GLY A 42 -2.96 14.66 2.20
#